data_AF-A0A0S4TF81-F1
#
_entry.id   AF-A0A0S4TF81-F1
#
_cell.length_a   1.000
_cell.length_b   1.000
_cell.length_c   1.000
_cell.angle_alpha   90.00
_cell.angle_beta   90.00
_cell.angle_gamma   90.00
#
_symmetry.space_group_name_H-M   'P 1'
#
loop_
_entity.id
_entity.type
_entity.pdbx_description
1 polymer ?
#
loop_
_entity_poly.entity_id
_entity_poly.type
_entity_poly.pdbx_seq_one_letter_code
_entity_poly.pdbx_strand_id
1 'polypeptide(L)'
;MQKSLLFLTFLYLLCSIFVGSSHSEEVPAPSNSTELVSSEDPVSDTQEQTSTNETVVEAVVETSPQSTNPFAERTLVLFKPEVTHRGLIGEILSQIERKGFKIVAMKFLVATAQQIEAHYSDHAGKPFFESLVSRTTNQPIVAMVLEGLNVITEFRRFMGSTDPKKSEMGTLRAQFGMQTERNLIHASDSVDNANLEIFLWFSPDEIYSYQRAIDQFVYFE
;
A
#
# COMPACT_ATOMS: atom_id res chain seq x y z
N MET A 1 -7.80 -7.75 -49.14
CA MET A 1 -7.66 -8.46 -47.85
C MET A 1 -6.44 -9.39 -47.77
N GLN A 2 -5.87 -9.88 -48.88
CA GLN A 2 -4.79 -10.90 -48.82
C GLN A 2 -3.38 -10.36 -48.48
N LYS A 3 -3.13 -9.05 -48.58
CA LYS A 3 -1.82 -8.44 -48.24
C LYS A 3 -1.61 -8.16 -46.74
N SER A 4 -2.71 -8.06 -45.97
CA SER A 4 -2.64 -7.78 -44.52
C SER A 4 -2.33 -9.03 -43.69
N LEU A 5 -2.69 -10.21 -44.20
CA LEU A 5 -2.50 -11.48 -43.50
C LEU A 5 -1.04 -11.95 -43.52
N LEU A 6 -0.30 -11.62 -44.59
CA LEU A 6 1.12 -11.96 -44.72
C LEU A 6 2.02 -11.14 -43.78
N PHE A 7 1.60 -9.91 -43.43
CA PHE A 7 2.36 -9.04 -42.53
C PHE A 7 2.22 -9.46 -41.07
N LEU A 8 1.03 -9.96 -40.67
CA LEU A 8 0.80 -10.47 -39.31
C LEU A 8 1.57 -11.78 -39.05
N THR A 9 1.70 -12.65 -40.06
CA THR A 9 2.48 -13.89 -39.93
C THR A 9 3.98 -13.63 -39.83
N PHE A 10 4.49 -12.58 -40.47
CA PHE A 10 5.90 -12.21 -40.39
C PHE A 10 6.27 -11.60 -39.03
N LEU A 11 5.34 -10.84 -38.42
CA LEU A 11 5.54 -10.27 -37.09
C LEU A 11 5.50 -11.35 -35.99
N TYR A 12 4.66 -12.38 -36.14
CA TYR A 12 4.62 -13.51 -35.20
C TYR A 12 5.90 -14.36 -35.24
N LEU A 13 6.52 -14.55 -36.41
CA LEU A 13 7.75 -15.35 -36.54
C LEU A 13 8.98 -14.65 -35.94
N LEU A 14 9.00 -13.30 -35.93
CA LEU A 14 10.07 -12.51 -35.31
C LEU A 14 9.99 -12.50 -33.77
N CYS A 15 8.80 -12.63 -33.17
CA CYS A 15 8.64 -12.71 -31.72
C CYS A 15 9.10 -14.05 -31.13
N SER A 16 9.11 -15.15 -31.90
CA SER A 16 9.54 -16.47 -31.40
C SER A 16 11.06 -16.66 -31.35
N ILE A 17 11.85 -15.75 -31.94
CA ILE A 17 13.33 -15.85 -31.98
C ILE A 17 13.97 -15.18 -30.75
N PHE A 18 13.23 -14.35 -29.99
CA PHE A 18 13.77 -13.62 -28.83
C PHE A 18 13.50 -14.28 -27.46
N VAL A 19 12.83 -15.43 -27.43
CA VAL A 19 12.63 -16.24 -26.21
C VAL A 19 13.60 -17.42 -26.25
N GLY A 20 14.88 -17.15 -25.93
CA GLY A 20 15.91 -18.19 -26.01
C GLY A 20 17.26 -17.75 -25.48
N SER A 21 17.38 -17.54 -24.16
CA SER A 21 18.58 -17.90 -23.37
C SER A 21 18.37 -17.53 -21.90
N SER A 22 17.89 -18.50 -21.12
CA SER A 22 18.03 -18.52 -19.67
C SER A 22 19.47 -18.95 -19.34
N HIS A 23 20.32 -18.03 -18.88
CA HIS A 23 21.55 -18.38 -18.19
C HIS A 23 21.26 -18.51 -16.70
N SER A 24 21.31 -19.75 -16.22
CA SER A 24 21.33 -20.09 -14.80
C SER A 24 22.77 -19.93 -14.30
N GLU A 25 23.04 -18.86 -13.56
CA GLU A 25 24.26 -18.77 -12.74
C GLU A 25 23.98 -19.38 -11.36
N GLU A 26 24.66 -20.48 -11.05
CA GLU A 26 24.72 -21.07 -9.72
C GLU A 26 25.54 -20.16 -8.79
N VAL A 27 24.93 -19.72 -7.69
CA VAL A 27 25.63 -19.00 -6.61
C VAL A 27 26.12 -20.02 -5.57
N PRO A 28 27.43 -20.10 -5.27
CA PRO A 28 27.94 -21.00 -4.24
C PRO A 28 27.70 -20.43 -2.83
N ALA A 29 27.23 -21.27 -1.93
CA ALA A 29 27.00 -20.97 -0.52
C ALA A 29 28.33 -20.77 0.25
N PRO A 30 28.45 -19.77 1.15
CA PRO A 30 29.55 -19.71 2.09
C PRO A 30 29.30 -20.62 3.30
N SER A 31 30.39 -21.29 3.68
CA SER A 31 30.55 -22.26 4.75
C SER A 31 30.31 -21.72 6.16
N ASN A 32 29.76 -22.60 6.98
CA ASN A 32 29.51 -22.49 8.41
C ASN A 32 30.82 -22.35 9.23
N SER A 33 30.83 -21.52 10.27
CA SER A 33 31.69 -21.73 11.44
C SER A 33 31.04 -21.15 12.69
N THR A 34 30.39 -22.05 13.40
CA THR A 34 30.03 -22.01 14.81
C THR A 34 31.28 -21.78 15.66
N GLU A 35 31.28 -20.77 16.52
CA GLU A 35 32.07 -20.80 17.76
C GLU A 35 31.16 -20.52 18.95
N LEU A 36 30.92 -21.61 19.68
CA LEU A 36 30.46 -21.62 21.07
C LEU A 36 31.64 -21.20 21.96
N VAL A 37 31.45 -20.18 22.78
CA VAL A 37 32.24 -20.02 24.01
C VAL A 37 31.29 -19.86 25.19
N SER A 38 31.30 -20.90 26.02
CA SER A 38 30.75 -20.98 27.36
C SER A 38 31.82 -20.57 28.38
N SER A 39 31.44 -19.80 29.41
CA SER A 39 31.85 -20.08 30.80
C SER A 39 31.20 -19.10 31.79
N GLU A 40 30.82 -19.67 32.93
CA GLU A 40 30.08 -19.13 34.07
C GLU A 40 30.89 -18.16 34.97
N ASP A 41 30.15 -17.52 35.90
CA ASP A 41 30.52 -16.52 36.92
C ASP A 41 31.54 -17.00 38.00
N PRO A 42 32.07 -16.13 38.89
CA PRO A 42 31.33 -15.80 40.13
C PRO A 42 31.51 -14.37 40.73
N VAL A 43 30.46 -14.04 41.51
CA VAL A 43 30.22 -13.06 42.59
C VAL A 43 31.42 -12.60 43.45
N SER A 44 31.48 -11.28 43.77
CA SER A 44 31.80 -10.77 45.12
C SER A 44 31.40 -9.30 45.35
N ASP A 45 30.76 -9.05 46.49
CA ASP A 45 30.29 -7.78 47.06
C ASP A 45 31.38 -6.70 47.27
N THR A 46 31.06 -5.39 47.20
CA THR A 46 30.57 -4.53 48.32
C THR A 46 30.86 -3.01 48.09
N GLN A 47 29.89 -2.18 48.50
CA GLN A 47 29.93 -0.77 48.97
C GLN A 47 30.02 0.44 48.01
N GLU A 48 28.85 1.08 47.86
CA GLU A 48 28.53 2.47 48.28
C GLU A 48 29.40 3.65 47.81
N GLN A 49 28.85 4.49 46.93
CA GLN A 49 28.94 5.96 47.05
C GLN A 49 27.90 6.71 46.22
N THR A 50 27.33 7.72 46.88
CA THR A 50 26.33 8.70 46.47
C THR A 50 26.89 9.74 45.49
N SER A 51 26.15 10.10 44.42
CA SER A 51 25.81 11.50 44.08
C SER A 51 25.22 11.67 42.67
N THR A 52 24.00 12.20 42.61
CA THR A 52 23.45 13.23 41.71
C THR A 52 23.79 13.27 40.20
N ASN A 53 22.70 13.49 39.44
CA ASN A 53 22.59 14.02 38.08
C ASN A 53 22.71 13.02 36.92
N GLU A 54 21.56 12.47 36.53
CA GLU A 54 21.33 12.12 35.12
C GLU A 54 20.04 12.77 34.62
N THR A 55 20.28 13.77 33.78
CA THR A 55 19.36 14.41 32.86
C THR A 55 18.53 13.35 32.13
N VAL A 56 17.22 13.43 32.29
CA VAL A 56 16.27 12.76 31.40
C VAL A 56 16.47 13.34 30.01
N VAL A 57 17.28 12.67 29.19
CA VAL A 57 17.29 12.84 27.75
C VAL A 57 15.97 12.28 27.25
N GLU A 58 14.98 13.17 27.20
CA GLU A 58 13.77 12.97 26.43
C GLU A 58 14.22 12.82 24.97
N ALA A 59 14.28 11.57 24.51
CA ALA A 59 14.49 11.24 23.12
C ALA A 59 13.27 11.78 22.37
N VAL A 60 13.39 13.02 21.91
CA VAL A 60 12.51 13.60 20.90
C VAL A 60 12.66 12.69 19.69
N VAL A 61 11.70 11.78 19.53
CA VAL A 61 11.44 11.12 18.25
C VAL A 61 11.20 12.26 17.27
N GLU A 62 12.19 12.50 16.42
CA GLU A 62 12.11 13.43 15.31
C GLU A 62 11.04 12.87 14.36
N THR A 63 9.78 13.20 14.64
CA THR A 63 8.70 12.99 13.69
C THR A 63 9.00 13.89 12.52
N SER A 64 9.26 13.25 11.37
CA SER A 64 9.47 13.94 10.08
C SER A 64 8.46 15.09 9.96
N PRO A 65 8.91 16.31 9.61
CA PRO A 65 8.02 17.46 9.55
C PRO A 65 6.88 17.15 8.58
N GLN A 66 5.64 17.20 9.12
CA GLN A 66 4.42 17.00 8.34
C GLN A 66 4.44 17.91 7.12
N SER A 67 4.14 17.35 5.94
CA SER A 67 3.89 18.15 4.75
C SER A 67 2.68 19.06 5.02
N THR A 68 2.94 20.34 5.29
CA THR A 68 1.89 21.36 5.45
C THR A 68 1.28 21.78 4.12
N ASN A 69 1.80 21.29 3.00
CA ASN A 69 1.25 21.54 1.69
C ASN A 69 0.06 20.59 1.44
N PRO A 70 -1.20 21.10 1.42
CA PRO A 70 -2.35 20.24 1.21
C PRO A 70 -2.39 19.65 -0.21
N PHE A 71 -1.68 20.24 -1.19
CA PHE A 71 -1.57 19.74 -2.56
C PHE A 71 -0.64 18.52 -2.70
N ALA A 72 0.19 18.27 -1.69
CA ALA A 72 1.11 17.13 -1.65
C ALA A 72 0.68 16.05 -0.65
N GLU A 73 -0.53 16.15 -0.06
CA GLU A 73 -1.08 15.12 0.82
C GLU A 73 -1.22 13.80 0.04
N ARG A 74 -0.97 12.67 0.73
CA ARG A 74 -1.08 11.33 0.16
C ARG A 74 -2.01 10.45 0.99
N THR A 75 -2.69 9.52 0.32
CA THR A 75 -3.53 8.50 0.97
C THR A 75 -3.25 7.12 0.38
N LEU A 76 -3.28 6.09 1.21
CA LEU A 76 -3.33 4.71 0.73
C LEU A 76 -4.78 4.40 0.31
N VAL A 77 -4.92 3.74 -0.83
CA VAL A 77 -6.17 3.14 -1.30
C VAL A 77 -5.95 1.66 -1.57
N LEU A 78 -6.82 0.80 -1.03
CA LEU A 78 -6.83 -0.63 -1.35
C LEU A 78 -8.14 -1.00 -2.03
N PHE A 79 -8.04 -1.59 -3.22
CA PHE A 79 -9.14 -2.32 -3.82
C PHE A 79 -9.16 -3.73 -3.25
N LYS A 80 -10.21 -4.02 -2.48
CA LYS A 80 -10.43 -5.30 -1.82
C LYS A 80 -10.72 -6.41 -2.84
N PRO A 81 -10.66 -7.69 -2.45
CA PRO A 81 -10.83 -8.81 -3.38
C PRO A 81 -12.11 -8.76 -4.20
N GLU A 82 -13.20 -8.23 -3.66
CA GLU A 82 -14.45 -8.08 -4.41
C GLU A 82 -14.31 -7.18 -5.66
N VAL A 83 -13.39 -6.22 -5.69
CA VAL A 83 -13.13 -5.38 -6.88
C VAL A 83 -12.45 -6.18 -7.97
N THR A 84 -11.45 -6.99 -7.58
CA THR A 84 -10.66 -7.79 -8.51
C THR A 84 -11.51 -8.94 -9.07
N HIS A 85 -12.22 -9.67 -8.21
CA HIS A 85 -13.11 -10.77 -8.61
C HIS A 85 -14.31 -10.33 -9.45
N ARG A 86 -14.78 -9.09 -9.31
CA ARG A 86 -15.88 -8.55 -10.12
C ARG A 86 -15.43 -7.84 -11.39
N GLY A 87 -14.12 -7.76 -11.66
CA GLY A 87 -13.60 -7.04 -12.82
C GLY A 87 -13.83 -5.52 -12.76
N LEU A 88 -13.87 -4.94 -11.57
CA LEU A 88 -14.18 -3.51 -11.36
C LEU A 88 -12.96 -2.60 -11.32
N ILE A 89 -11.74 -3.15 -11.45
CA ILE A 89 -10.48 -2.38 -11.36
C ILE A 89 -10.49 -1.21 -12.36
N GLY A 90 -10.72 -1.49 -13.65
CA GLY A 90 -10.70 -0.47 -14.70
C GLY A 90 -11.82 0.56 -14.56
N GLU A 91 -13.01 0.14 -14.13
CA GLU A 91 -14.15 1.03 -13.90
C GLU A 91 -13.85 2.04 -12.77
N ILE A 92 -13.37 1.54 -11.64
CA ILE A 92 -13.04 2.39 -10.48
C ILE A 92 -11.85 3.30 -10.82
N LEU A 93 -10.78 2.77 -11.43
CA LEU A 93 -9.63 3.56 -11.88
C LEU A 93 -10.07 4.71 -12.80
N SER A 94 -10.92 4.41 -13.78
CA SER A 94 -11.43 5.42 -14.71
C SER A 94 -12.18 6.54 -13.97
N GLN A 95 -12.89 6.24 -12.89
CA GLN A 95 -13.55 7.28 -12.08
C GLN A 95 -12.56 8.09 -11.24
N ILE A 96 -11.53 7.45 -10.67
CA ILE A 96 -10.46 8.11 -9.92
C ILE A 96 -9.70 9.10 -10.81
N GLU A 97 -9.29 8.66 -12.00
CA GLU A 97 -8.57 9.48 -12.97
C GLU A 97 -9.44 10.64 -13.48
N ARG A 98 -10.71 10.38 -13.83
CA ARG A 98 -11.65 11.42 -14.27
C ARG A 98 -11.93 12.49 -13.21
N LYS A 99 -11.88 12.14 -11.92
CA LYS A 99 -12.03 13.09 -10.82
C LYS A 99 -10.81 14.03 -10.70
N GLY A 100 -9.65 13.60 -11.18
CA GLY A 100 -8.40 14.37 -11.14
C GLY A 100 -7.41 13.93 -10.07
N PHE A 101 -7.68 12.84 -9.33
CA PHE A 101 -6.71 12.30 -8.37
C PHE A 101 -5.42 11.84 -9.08
N LYS A 102 -4.26 12.09 -8.48
CA LYS A 102 -2.97 11.70 -9.05
C LYS A 102 -2.52 10.37 -8.46
N ILE A 103 -2.30 9.38 -9.31
CA ILE A 103 -1.71 8.11 -8.90
C ILE A 103 -0.19 8.28 -8.88
N VAL A 104 0.42 8.05 -7.72
CA VAL A 104 1.89 8.12 -7.54
C VAL A 104 2.53 6.76 -7.25
N ALA A 105 1.73 5.75 -6.93
CA ALA A 105 2.13 4.34 -6.89
C ALA A 105 0.92 3.44 -7.09
N MET A 106 1.09 2.28 -7.72
CA MET A 106 0.05 1.25 -7.84
C MET A 106 0.68 -0.12 -8.07
N LYS A 107 0.20 -1.16 -7.38
CA LYS A 107 0.59 -2.55 -7.64
C LYS A 107 -0.57 -3.52 -7.45
N PHE A 108 -0.56 -4.58 -8.25
CA PHE A 108 -1.46 -5.73 -8.15
C PHE A 108 -0.71 -6.88 -7.48
N LEU A 109 -1.23 -7.38 -6.36
CA LEU A 109 -0.56 -8.38 -5.55
C LEU A 109 -1.54 -9.26 -4.79
N VAL A 110 -1.02 -10.34 -4.21
CA VAL A 110 -1.71 -11.13 -3.19
C VAL A 110 -1.07 -10.76 -1.85
N ALA A 111 -1.85 -10.14 -0.96
CA ALA A 111 -1.35 -9.73 0.35
C ALA A 111 -1.18 -10.93 1.29
N THR A 112 -0.10 -10.93 2.07
CA THR A 112 0.11 -11.94 3.10
C THR A 112 -0.83 -11.71 4.29
N ALA A 113 -1.09 -12.76 5.08
CA ALA A 113 -1.87 -12.64 6.31
C ALA A 113 -1.26 -11.59 7.25
N GLN A 114 0.06 -11.63 7.42
CA GLN A 114 0.79 -10.69 8.27
C GLN A 114 0.62 -9.23 7.82
N GLN A 115 0.66 -8.95 6.51
CA GLN A 115 0.44 -7.60 5.99
C GLN A 115 -1.00 -7.12 6.25
N ILE A 116 -1.99 -7.99 6.08
CA ILE A 116 -3.40 -7.64 6.34
C ILE A 116 -3.67 -7.44 7.83
N GLU A 117 -3.10 -8.28 8.69
CA GLU A 117 -3.21 -8.14 10.14
C GLU A 117 -2.55 -6.86 10.63
N ALA A 118 -1.34 -6.54 10.14
CA ALA A 118 -0.66 -5.29 10.45
C ALA A 118 -1.47 -4.08 9.97
N HIS A 119 -2.08 -4.16 8.78
CA HIS A 119 -2.92 -3.08 8.24
C HIS A 119 -4.20 -2.84 9.06
N TYR A 120 -4.78 -3.91 9.64
CA TYR A 120 -6.01 -3.83 10.44
C TYR A 120 -5.75 -3.93 11.95
N SER A 121 -4.54 -3.63 12.43
CA SER A 121 -4.15 -3.80 13.85
C SER A 121 -5.09 -3.05 14.81
N ASP A 122 -5.59 -1.88 14.42
CA ASP A 122 -6.54 -1.07 15.20
C ASP A 122 -7.93 -1.72 15.34
N HIS A 123 -8.14 -2.84 14.67
CA HIS A 123 -9.36 -3.64 14.76
C HIS A 123 -9.14 -4.96 15.48
N ALA A 124 -7.92 -5.24 15.97
CA ALA A 124 -7.65 -6.43 16.78
C ALA A 124 -8.62 -6.51 17.97
N GLY A 125 -9.14 -7.72 18.22
CA GLY A 125 -10.13 -7.98 19.26
C GLY A 125 -11.57 -7.60 18.91
N LYS A 126 -11.83 -6.94 17.76
CA LYS A 126 -13.20 -6.71 17.29
C LYS A 126 -13.78 -7.98 16.67
N PRO A 127 -15.10 -8.25 16.83
CA PRO A 127 -15.71 -9.52 16.41
C PRO A 127 -15.64 -9.79 14.90
N PHE A 128 -15.39 -8.76 14.09
CA PHE A 128 -15.29 -8.88 12.63
C PHE A 128 -13.84 -9.00 12.12
N PHE A 129 -12.83 -8.88 12.99
CA PHE A 129 -11.43 -8.80 12.59
C PHE A 129 -10.95 -10.08 11.91
N GLU A 130 -11.14 -11.24 12.53
CA GLU A 130 -10.72 -12.53 11.96
C GLU A 130 -11.38 -12.79 10.60
N SER A 131 -12.68 -12.49 10.50
CA SER A 131 -13.41 -12.59 9.23
C SER A 131 -12.85 -11.63 8.17
N LEU A 132 -12.51 -10.39 8.54
CA LEU A 132 -11.89 -9.42 7.63
C LEU A 132 -10.54 -9.89 7.11
N VAL A 133 -9.68 -10.37 8.00
CA VAL A 133 -8.36 -10.92 7.66
C VAL A 133 -8.52 -12.12 6.73
N SER A 134 -9.29 -13.13 7.15
CA SER A 134 -9.54 -14.36 6.40
C SER A 134 -10.07 -14.11 4.98
N ARG A 135 -10.97 -13.14 4.82
CA ARG A 135 -11.57 -12.80 3.52
C ARG A 135 -10.61 -12.09 2.57
N THR A 136 -9.51 -11.54 3.07
CA THR A 136 -8.57 -10.70 2.31
C THR A 136 -7.25 -11.42 2.06
N THR A 137 -6.81 -12.26 2.99
CA THR A 137 -5.61 -13.09 2.88
C THR A 137 -5.69 -14.03 1.68
N ASN A 138 -4.58 -14.20 0.97
CA ASN A 138 -4.46 -15.07 -0.22
C ASN A 138 -5.41 -14.71 -1.37
N GLN A 139 -5.90 -13.47 -1.41
CA GLN A 139 -6.73 -12.97 -2.49
C GLN A 139 -6.02 -11.83 -3.25
N PRO A 140 -6.24 -11.71 -4.57
CA PRO A 140 -5.68 -10.62 -5.35
C PRO A 140 -6.35 -9.30 -4.99
N ILE A 141 -5.53 -8.27 -4.78
CA ILE A 141 -5.95 -6.90 -4.49
C ILE A 141 -5.13 -5.90 -5.32
N VAL A 142 -5.60 -4.65 -5.36
CA VAL A 142 -4.79 -3.52 -5.87
C VAL A 142 -4.49 -2.61 -4.68
N ALA A 143 -3.21 -2.33 -4.45
CA ALA A 143 -2.77 -1.26 -3.56
C ALA A 143 -2.36 -0.04 -4.40
N MET A 144 -2.66 1.16 -3.93
CA MET A 144 -2.40 2.40 -4.65
C MET A 144 -2.13 3.55 -3.67
N VAL A 145 -1.26 4.47 -4.08
CA VAL A 145 -1.07 5.75 -3.39
C VAL A 145 -1.58 6.87 -4.29
N LEU A 146 -2.50 7.65 -3.74
CA LEU A 146 -3.02 8.86 -4.38
C LEU A 146 -2.40 10.09 -3.73
N GLU A 147 -2.12 11.11 -4.54
CA GLU A 147 -1.59 12.41 -4.13
C GLU A 147 -2.53 13.53 -4.61
N GLY A 148 -2.67 14.60 -3.81
CA GLY A 148 -3.37 15.81 -4.24
C GLY A 148 -4.00 16.60 -3.09
N LEU A 149 -4.72 17.67 -3.46
CA LEU A 149 -5.39 18.59 -2.54
C LEU A 149 -6.33 17.87 -1.56
N ASN A 150 -5.98 17.84 -0.27
CA ASN A 150 -6.77 17.22 0.80
C ASN A 150 -7.24 15.80 0.44
N VAL A 151 -6.37 15.05 -0.26
CA VAL A 151 -6.73 13.77 -0.91
C VAL A 151 -7.33 12.76 0.06
N ILE A 152 -6.94 12.74 1.34
CA ILE A 152 -7.48 11.80 2.33
C ILE A 152 -8.98 12.07 2.52
N THR A 153 -9.33 13.32 2.82
CA THR A 153 -10.73 13.71 3.06
C THR A 153 -11.57 13.60 1.79
N GLU A 154 -11.05 14.14 0.68
CA GLU A 154 -11.76 14.14 -0.60
C GLU A 154 -11.96 12.73 -1.16
N PHE A 155 -10.98 11.83 -1.01
CA PHE A 155 -11.12 10.46 -1.46
C PHE A 155 -12.11 9.67 -0.61
N ARG A 156 -12.17 9.89 0.70
CA ARG A 156 -13.19 9.27 1.56
C ARG A 156 -14.60 9.70 1.19
N ARG A 157 -14.79 10.98 0.86
CA ARG A 157 -16.06 11.48 0.33
C ARG A 157 -16.41 10.84 -1.01
N PHE A 158 -15.44 10.75 -1.92
CA PHE A 158 -15.59 10.10 -3.23
C PHE A 158 -15.95 8.61 -3.12
N MET A 159 -15.31 7.90 -2.18
CA MET A 159 -15.54 6.49 -1.89
C MET A 159 -16.91 6.23 -1.26
N GLY A 160 -17.35 7.08 -0.33
CA GLY A 160 -18.62 6.95 0.40
C GLY A 160 -18.51 6.22 1.74
N SER A 161 -19.62 6.23 2.50
CA SER A 161 -19.76 5.64 3.84
C SER A 161 -19.38 4.14 3.89
N THR A 162 -18.92 3.65 5.05
CA THR A 162 -18.52 2.24 5.22
C THR A 162 -19.64 1.24 4.87
N ASP A 163 -20.89 1.58 5.19
CA ASP A 163 -22.08 0.85 4.75
C ASP A 163 -22.55 1.43 3.40
N PRO A 164 -22.52 0.64 2.30
CA PRO A 164 -23.01 1.05 1.00
C PRO A 164 -24.43 1.63 1.02
N LYS A 165 -25.32 1.12 1.89
CA LYS A 165 -26.71 1.57 1.99
C LYS A 165 -26.85 2.98 2.58
N LYS A 166 -25.81 3.45 3.27
CA LYS A 166 -25.71 4.79 3.86
C LYS A 166 -24.77 5.70 3.06
N SER A 167 -24.29 5.23 1.91
CA SER A 167 -23.42 6.01 1.04
C SER A 167 -24.25 6.91 0.14
N GLU A 168 -23.76 8.13 -0.11
CA GLU A 168 -24.44 9.06 -1.02
C GLU A 168 -24.42 8.52 -2.45
N MET A 169 -25.51 8.77 -3.20
CA MET A 169 -25.62 8.37 -4.60
C MET A 169 -24.45 8.94 -5.42
N GLY A 170 -23.85 8.10 -6.26
CA GLY A 170 -22.69 8.46 -7.07
C GLY A 170 -21.33 8.20 -6.39
N THR A 171 -21.28 7.89 -5.10
CA THR A 171 -20.04 7.39 -4.48
C THR A 171 -19.72 5.97 -4.93
N LEU A 172 -18.46 5.55 -4.88
CA LEU A 172 -18.05 4.20 -5.30
C LEU A 172 -18.82 3.10 -4.56
N ARG A 173 -18.98 3.26 -3.24
CA ARG A 173 -19.69 2.28 -2.41
C ARG A 173 -21.18 2.25 -2.69
N ALA A 174 -21.82 3.39 -2.94
CA ALA A 174 -23.24 3.41 -3.34
C ALA A 174 -23.46 2.78 -4.72
N GLN A 175 -22.55 3.03 -5.67
CA GLN A 175 -22.69 2.52 -7.04
C GLN A 175 -22.50 1.00 -7.12
N PHE A 176 -21.55 0.45 -6.37
CA PHE A 176 -21.09 -0.92 -6.59
C PHE A 176 -21.26 -1.83 -5.37
N GLY A 177 -21.45 -1.30 -4.17
CA GLY A 177 -21.53 -2.05 -2.92
C GLY A 177 -22.97 -2.40 -2.53
N MET A 178 -23.14 -3.50 -1.80
CA MET A 178 -24.46 -3.95 -1.31
C MET A 178 -24.50 -4.24 0.20
N GLN A 179 -23.35 -4.61 0.78
CA GLN A 179 -23.20 -5.00 2.19
C GLN A 179 -21.89 -4.44 2.74
N THR A 180 -21.87 -4.13 4.03
CA THR A 180 -20.75 -3.50 4.74
C THR A 180 -19.46 -4.32 4.66
N GLU A 181 -19.57 -5.65 4.74
CA GLU A 181 -18.43 -6.57 4.72
C GLU A 181 -17.77 -6.63 3.33
N ARG A 182 -18.49 -6.25 2.27
CA ARG A 182 -18.06 -6.26 0.85
C ARG A 182 -18.20 -4.87 0.24
N ASN A 183 -17.58 -3.90 0.89
CA ASN A 183 -17.67 -2.49 0.54
C ASN A 183 -16.54 -2.01 -0.39
N LEU A 184 -15.87 -2.93 -1.09
CA LEU A 184 -15.00 -2.76 -2.26
C LEU A 184 -13.64 -2.15 -2.00
N ILE A 185 -13.58 -1.09 -1.20
CA ILE A 185 -12.44 -0.21 -1.19
C ILE A 185 -12.15 0.26 0.24
N HIS A 186 -10.87 0.34 0.57
CA HIS A 186 -10.34 0.99 1.76
C HIS A 186 -9.61 2.27 1.35
N ALA A 187 -9.64 3.26 2.23
CA ALA A 187 -8.77 4.42 2.15
C ALA A 187 -8.42 4.87 3.57
N SER A 188 -7.21 5.40 3.75
CA SER A 188 -6.75 5.95 5.03
C SER A 188 -7.75 6.99 5.57
N ASP A 189 -7.82 7.16 6.89
CA ASP A 189 -8.79 8.05 7.55
C ASP A 189 -8.18 9.32 8.15
N SER A 190 -6.86 9.40 8.21
CA SER A 190 -6.09 10.51 8.75
C SER A 190 -4.71 10.54 8.11
N VAL A 191 -4.00 11.66 8.23
CA VAL A 191 -2.62 11.83 7.73
C VAL A 191 -1.69 10.81 8.40
N ASP A 192 -1.81 10.63 9.72
CA ASP A 192 -0.97 9.71 10.47
C ASP A 192 -1.17 8.26 10.00
N ASN A 193 -2.43 7.83 9.86
CA ASN A 193 -2.73 6.50 9.34
C ASN A 193 -2.31 6.37 7.88
N ALA A 194 -2.46 7.39 7.04
CA ALA A 194 -2.00 7.36 5.66
C ALA A 194 -0.49 7.12 5.57
N ASN A 195 0.31 7.79 6.39
CA ASN A 195 1.76 7.59 6.41
C ASN A 195 2.16 6.17 6.83
N LEU A 196 1.55 5.65 7.91
CA LEU A 196 1.78 4.28 8.39
C LEU A 196 1.36 3.23 7.36
N GLU A 197 0.18 3.42 6.78
CA GLU A 197 -0.37 2.55 5.76
C GLU A 197 0.48 2.57 4.48
N ILE A 198 0.87 3.73 3.98
CA ILE A 198 1.74 3.83 2.80
C ILE A 198 3.06 3.10 3.06
N PHE A 199 3.69 3.31 4.22
CA PHE A 199 4.94 2.65 4.59
C PHE A 199 4.80 1.12 4.67
N LEU A 200 3.67 0.62 5.18
CA LEU A 200 3.40 -0.81 5.26
C LEU A 200 3.28 -1.46 3.87
N TRP A 201 2.73 -0.72 2.90
CA TRP A 201 2.37 -1.26 1.59
C TRP A 201 3.40 -0.96 0.50
N PHE A 202 4.16 0.12 0.60
CA PHE A 202 5.09 0.58 -0.44
C PHE A 202 6.44 0.97 0.16
N SER A 203 7.52 0.53 -0.50
CA SER A 203 8.84 1.11 -0.24
C SER A 203 8.95 2.49 -0.89
N PRO A 204 9.83 3.38 -0.39
CA PRO A 204 9.96 4.74 -0.93
C PRO A 204 10.28 4.80 -2.43
N ASP A 205 10.99 3.80 -2.97
CA ASP A 205 11.34 3.69 -4.39
C ASP A 205 10.17 3.27 -5.30
N GLU A 206 9.08 2.75 -4.73
CA GLU A 206 7.84 2.46 -5.46
C GLU A 206 6.95 3.70 -5.62
N ILE A 207 7.31 4.85 -5.00
CA ILE A 207 6.49 6.07 -5.00
C ILE A 207 7.13 7.15 -5.88
N TYR A 208 6.44 7.50 -6.96
CA TYR A 208 6.96 8.39 -7.99
C TYR A 208 6.57 9.85 -7.77
N SER A 209 7.51 10.75 -8.06
CA SER A 209 7.27 12.19 -8.18
C SER A 209 7.32 12.61 -9.64
N TYR A 210 6.26 13.24 -10.13
CA TYR A 210 6.16 13.73 -11.50
C TYR A 210 5.11 14.84 -11.60
N GLN A 211 5.21 15.70 -12.62
CA GLN A 211 4.21 16.73 -12.92
C GLN A 211 3.23 16.22 -13.99
N ARG A 212 1.91 16.35 -13.78
CA ARG A 212 0.94 16.10 -14.86
C ARG A 212 0.67 17.38 -15.61
N ALA A 213 0.51 17.27 -16.93
CA ALA A 213 0.10 18.40 -17.78
C ALA A 213 -1.25 19.00 -17.38
N ILE A 214 -2.11 18.19 -16.74
CA ILE A 214 -3.46 18.60 -16.33
C ILE A 214 -3.52 19.29 -14.97
N ASP A 215 -2.46 19.25 -14.15
CA ASP A 215 -2.55 19.71 -12.75
C ASP A 215 -2.96 21.19 -12.65
N GLN A 216 -2.46 22.04 -13.55
CA GLN A 216 -2.85 23.46 -13.68
C GLN A 216 -4.33 23.70 -14.03
N PHE A 217 -5.03 22.66 -14.50
CA PHE A 217 -6.45 22.70 -14.85
C PHE A 217 -7.33 21.98 -13.80
N VAL A 218 -6.71 21.25 -12.87
CA VAL A 218 -7.40 20.58 -11.75
C VAL A 218 -7.32 21.44 -10.48
N TYR A 219 -6.18 22.09 -10.26
CA TYR A 219 -5.88 22.91 -9.10
C TYR A 219 -5.52 24.34 -9.51
N PHE A 220 -5.82 25.29 -8.63
CA PHE A 220 -5.33 26.67 -8.71
C PHE A 220 -4.45 26.88 -7.49
N GLU A 221 -3.13 26.78 -7.67
CA GLU A 221 -2.11 27.02 -6.64
C GLU A 221 -1.82 28.51 -6.48
#